data_AF-A0A357SXT7-F1
#
_entry.id   AF-A0A357SXT7-F1
#
_cell.length_a   1.000
_cell.length_b   1.000
_cell.length_c   1.000
_cell.angle_alpha   90.00
_cell.angle_beta   90.00
_cell.angle_gamma   90.00
#
_symmetry.space_group_name_H-M   'P 1'
#
loop_
_entity.id
_entity.type
_entity.pdbx_description
1 polymer ?
#
loop_
_entity_poly.entity_id
_entity_poly.type
_entity_poly.pdbx_seq_one_letter_code
_entity_poly.pdbx_strand_id
1 'polypeptide(L)' 'KGDKIVNMNIKAVDRAAEALEEIKYPESWAITTTGMEIVEEKVPEYVENIVRPILSLEGDKLPVSAFTPDGTVPVGTT' A
#
# COMPACT_ATOMS: atom_id res chain seq x y z
N LYS A 1 -30.01 11.26 -16.15
CA LYS A 1 -28.58 10.99 -15.75
C LYS A 1 -28.38 9.56 -15.22
N GLY A 2 -29.39 8.95 -14.56
CA GLY A 2 -29.31 7.57 -14.04
C GLY A 2 -28.99 6.51 -15.09
N ASP A 3 -29.81 6.39 -16.14
CA ASP A 3 -29.64 5.32 -17.15
C ASP A 3 -28.30 5.36 -17.87
N LYS A 4 -27.78 6.57 -18.12
CA LYS A 4 -26.44 6.74 -18.69
C LYS A 4 -25.34 6.20 -17.78
N ILE A 5 -25.44 6.43 -16.46
CA ILE A 5 -24.47 5.95 -15.48
C ILE A 5 -24.60 4.43 -15.28
N VAL A 6 -25.82 3.91 -15.18
CA VAL A 6 -26.07 2.46 -15.09
C VAL A 6 -25.49 1.73 -16.30
N ASN A 7 -25.79 2.20 -17.50
CA ASN A 7 -25.26 1.61 -18.73
C ASN A 7 -23.73 1.75 -18.86
N MET A 8 -23.12 2.76 -18.22
CA MET A 8 -21.66 2.90 -18.18
C MET A 8 -21.01 1.82 -17.31
N ASN A 9 -21.58 1.54 -16.14
CA ASN A 9 -21.08 0.49 -15.25
C ASN A 9 -21.30 -0.91 -15.83
N ILE A 10 -22.45 -1.17 -16.48
CA ILE A 10 -22.68 -2.44 -17.18
C ILE A 10 -21.60 -2.66 -18.25
N LYS A 11 -21.35 -1.66 -19.10
CA LYS A 11 -20.28 -1.74 -20.11
C LYS A 11 -18.89 -1.90 -19.50
N ALA A 12 -18.64 -1.39 -18.30
CA ALA A 12 -17.37 -1.60 -17.61
C ALA A 12 -17.20 -3.07 -17.18
N VAL A 13 -18.27 -3.72 -16.71
CA VAL A 13 -18.26 -5.16 -16.39
C VAL A 13 -18.01 -6.00 -17.64
N ASP A 14 -18.70 -5.71 -18.74
CA ASP A 14 -18.51 -6.43 -20.01
C ASP A 14 -17.05 -6.33 -20.50
N ARG A 15 -16.49 -5.12 -20.48
CA ARG A 15 -15.10 -4.87 -20.89
C ARG A 15 -14.07 -5.48 -19.94
N ALA A 16 -14.36 -5.57 -18.65
CA ALA A 16 -13.43 -6.14 -17.69
C ALA A 16 -13.14 -7.62 -17.98
N ALA A 17 -14.14 -8.36 -18.46
CA ALA A 17 -13.97 -9.75 -18.84
C ALA A 17 -13.10 -9.91 -20.10
N GLU A 18 -13.28 -9.04 -21.10
CA GLU A 18 -12.50 -9.05 -22.35
C GLU A 18 -11.06 -8.59 -22.16
N ALA A 19 -10.82 -7.63 -21.27
CA ALA A 19 -9.51 -7.01 -21.04
C ALA A 19 -8.65 -7.75 -20.00
N LEU A 20 -9.14 -8.85 -19.42
CA LEU A 20 -8.38 -9.62 -18.45
C LEU A 20 -7.33 -10.47 -19.16
N GLU A 21 -6.06 -10.14 -18.94
CA GLU A 21 -4.92 -10.83 -19.56
C GLU A 21 -4.12 -11.63 -18.52
N GLU A 22 -3.75 -12.86 -18.89
CA GLU A 22 -2.88 -13.70 -18.06
C GLU A 22 -1.42 -13.26 -18.19
N ILE A 23 -0.77 -12.96 -17.07
CA ILE A 23 0.66 -12.66 -17.04
C ILE A 23 1.47 -13.96 -16.94
N LYS A 24 2.14 -14.31 -18.04
CA LYS A 24 3.13 -15.41 -18.07
C LYS A 24 4.44 -14.96 -17.45
N TYR A 25 4.57 -15.10 -16.13
CA TYR A 25 5.79 -14.75 -15.40
C TYR A 25 6.88 -15.82 -15.56
N PRO A 26 8.18 -15.44 -15.51
CA PRO A 26 9.29 -16.38 -15.63
C PRO A 26 9.55 -17.14 -14.31
N GLU A 27 10.05 -18.37 -14.41
CA GLU A 27 10.43 -19.18 -13.22
C GLU A 27 11.49 -18.50 -12.35
N SER A 28 12.33 -17.65 -12.94
CA SER A 28 13.39 -16.92 -12.23
C SER A 28 12.86 -15.98 -11.13
N TRP A 29 11.60 -15.57 -11.18
CA TRP A 29 10.99 -14.79 -10.10
C TRP A 29 10.96 -15.53 -8.77
N ALA A 30 10.90 -16.88 -8.79
CA ALA A 30 10.87 -17.69 -7.57
C ALA A 30 12.15 -17.58 -6.72
N ILE A 31 13.28 -17.19 -7.33
CA ILE A 31 14.60 -17.10 -6.68
C ILE A 31 15.17 -15.67 -6.67
N THR A 32 14.37 -14.68 -7.07
CA THR A 32 14.82 -13.29 -7.06
C THR A 32 14.94 -12.80 -5.61
N THR A 33 16.11 -12.28 -5.24
CA THR A 33 16.42 -11.85 -3.86
C THR A 33 16.52 -10.34 -3.70
N THR A 34 16.49 -9.60 -4.81
CA THR A 34 16.59 -8.14 -4.84
C THR A 34 15.39 -7.56 -5.55
N GLY A 35 14.81 -6.52 -4.97
CA GLY A 35 13.75 -5.73 -5.57
C GLY A 35 14.25 -4.34 -5.97
N MET A 36 13.32 -3.42 -6.11
CA MET A 36 13.65 -2.00 -6.19
C MET A 36 14.39 -1.57 -4.92
N GLU A 37 15.53 -0.87 -5.09
CA GLU A 37 16.22 -0.25 -3.97
C GLU A 37 15.35 0.87 -3.40
N ILE A 38 15.12 0.84 -2.09
CA ILE A 38 14.45 1.92 -1.38
C ILE A 38 15.46 3.05 -1.22
N VAL A 39 15.13 4.23 -1.73
CA VAL A 39 15.93 5.44 -1.45
C VAL A 39 15.71 5.80 0.01
N GLU A 40 16.75 5.64 0.83
CA GLU A 40 16.70 6.06 2.23
C GLU A 40 16.71 7.58 2.32
N GLU A 41 15.57 8.15 2.70
CA GLU A 41 15.49 9.55 3.13
C GLU A 41 15.68 9.64 4.64
N LYS A 42 16.52 10.58 5.07
CA LYS A 42 16.69 10.92 6.48
C LYS A 42 15.46 11.65 7.00
N VAL A 43 14.64 10.95 7.77
CA VAL A 43 13.40 11.44 8.37
C VAL A 43 13.51 11.45 9.91
N PRO A 44 12.60 12.13 10.64
CA PRO A 44 12.54 12.04 12.09
C PRO A 44 12.30 10.59 12.57
N GLU A 45 12.85 10.24 13.73
CA GLU A 45 12.75 8.88 14.31
C GLU A 45 11.30 8.39 14.45
N TYR A 46 10.38 9.28 14.85
CA TYR A 46 8.96 8.95 14.94
C TYR A 46 8.36 8.59 13.57
N VAL A 47 8.82 9.25 12.50
CA VAL A 47 8.36 8.93 11.13
C VAL A 47 8.92 7.58 10.70
N GLU A 48 10.20 7.32 10.98
CA GLU A 48 10.87 6.09 10.61
C GLU A 48 10.29 4.85 11.30
N ASN A 49 10.10 4.94 12.62
CA ASN A 49 9.79 3.77 13.45
C ASN A 49 8.30 3.58 13.74
N ILE A 50 7.46 4.61 13.56
CA ILE A 50 6.01 4.54 13.83
C ILE A 50 5.21 4.79 12.56
N VAL A 51 5.39 5.95 11.92
CA VAL A 51 4.54 6.36 10.79
C VAL A 51 4.76 5.46 9.58
N ARG A 52 6.01 5.18 9.19
CA ARG A 52 6.33 4.32 8.03
C ARG A 52 5.74 2.91 8.17
N PRO A 53 5.94 2.17 9.29
CA PRO A 53 5.31 0.85 9.45
C PRO A 53 3.78 0.91 9.34
N ILE A 54 3.14 1.93 9.93
CA ILE A 54 1.67 2.08 9.86
C ILE A 54 1.21 2.32 8.41
N LEU A 55 1.87 3.25 7.68
CA LEU A 55 1.53 3.55 6.29
C LEU A 55 1.86 2.41 5.32
N SER A 56 2.80 1.54 5.68
CA SER A 56 3.12 0.29 4.98
C SER A 56 2.17 -0.87 5.32
N LEU A 57 1.07 -0.59 6.03
CA LEU A 57 0.09 -1.60 6.47
C LEU A 57 0.67 -2.64 7.45
N GLU A 58 1.71 -2.27 8.18
CA GLU A 58 2.39 -3.12 9.16
C GLU A 58 2.23 -2.62 10.60
N GLY A 59 1.26 -1.74 10.85
CA GLY A 59 1.01 -1.16 12.17
C GLY A 59 0.76 -2.23 13.26
N ASP A 60 0.12 -3.35 12.91
CA ASP A 60 -0.12 -4.47 13.83
C ASP A 60 1.16 -5.16 14.34
N LYS A 61 2.29 -4.97 13.65
CA LYS A 61 3.59 -5.50 14.09
C LYS A 61 4.23 -4.65 15.19
N LEU A 62 3.75 -3.41 15.40
CA LEU A 62 4.31 -2.52 16.41
C LEU A 62 3.93 -3.00 17.82
N PRO A 63 4.90 -3.18 18.72
CA PRO A 63 4.61 -3.55 20.10
C PRO A 63 3.92 -2.39 20.83
N VAL A 64 3.19 -2.70 21.90
CA VAL A 64 2.58 -1.65 22.77
C VAL A 64 3.64 -0.66 23.28
N SER A 65 4.88 -1.10 23.48
CA SER A 65 6.00 -0.25 23.91
C SER A 65 6.43 0.81 22.88
N ALA A 66 5.96 0.73 21.64
CA ALA A 66 6.21 1.74 20.61
C ALA A 66 5.34 2.99 20.79
N PHE A 67 4.32 2.92 21.65
CA PHE A 67 3.35 3.98 21.85
C PHE A 67 3.52 4.65 23.22
N THR A 68 3.20 5.94 23.26
CA THR A 68 3.11 6.71 24.50
C THR A 68 1.87 6.26 25.29
N PRO A 69 1.96 6.15 26.63
CA PRO A 69 0.84 5.66 27.44
C PRO A 69 -0.36 6.62 27.48
N ASP A 70 -0.15 7.89 27.16
CA ASP A 70 -1.16 8.96 27.10
C ASP A 70 -1.66 9.22 25.67
N GLY A 71 -1.13 8.51 24.67
CA GLY A 71 -1.49 8.69 23.26
C GLY A 71 -0.93 9.96 22.62
N THR A 72 0.02 10.66 23.25
CA THR A 72 0.67 11.84 22.67
C THR A 72 1.48 11.48 21.42
N VAL A 73 1.33 12.28 20.35
CA VAL A 73 2.07 12.15 19.09
C VAL A 73 2.69 13.51 18.69
N PRO A 74 3.85 13.53 18.01
CA PRO A 74 4.43 14.77 17.50
C PRO A 74 3.59 15.37 16.36
N VAL A 75 3.68 16.69 16.20
CA VAL A 75 3.09 17.42 15.08
C VAL A 75 3.98 17.34 13.83
N GLY A 76 3.42 17.63 12.65
CA GLY A 76 4.19 17.69 11.40
C GLY A 76 4.55 16.31 10.83
N THR A 77 3.60 15.38 10.85
CA THR A 77 3.75 14.00 10.35
C THR A 77 3.06 13.73 9.01
N THR A 78 2.44 14.76 8.40
CA THR A 78 1.76 14.71 7.09
C THR A 78 2.72 14.74 5.91
#